data_AF-A0A090I5I0-F1
#
_entry.id   AF-A0A090I5I0-F1
#
_cell.length_a   1.000
_cell.length_b   1.000
_cell.length_c   1.000
_cell.angle_alpha   90.00
_cell.angle_beta   90.00
_cell.angle_gamma   90.00
#
_symmetry.space_group_name_H-M   'P 1'
#
loop_
_entity.id
_entity.type
_entity.pdbx_description
1 polymer ?
#
loop_
_entity_poly.entity_id
_entity_poly.type
_entity_poly.pdbx_seq_one_letter_code
_entity_poly.pdbx_strand_id
1 'polypeptide(L)'
;MSVAGGSGGESSVDPKMTAGIGIIGGLVGIYLTPISPVIGPLLAALGAVCAIVWGADAIARVASYGLGTGVPSIGYMSLAVGVIGALAGLAGGIMLGSAYTILAPLLGVVISVILGGVIALIAKKIVGMKIPVLVTGTMELTGAAAISVLGFSAAIAGSYAMAPILKSVVVTGFIGLLFILNTMAIQHPFNACLGPQEDRARTLKLAGSTGFMAMTIVGLLGMGTSKAWWVIAIIGALAWFITFRMFLQASKDDAASVAWSGMWPKEEEH
;
A
#
# COMPACT_ATOMS: atom_id res chain seq x y z
N MET A 1 27.53 12.90 16.15
CA MET A 1 27.77 12.41 14.78
C MET A 1 26.51 11.69 14.32
N SER A 2 25.77 12.26 13.37
CA SER A 2 24.56 11.63 12.82
C SER A 2 25.00 10.54 11.87
N VAL A 3 24.73 9.27 12.21
CA VAL A 3 24.91 8.15 11.27
C VAL A 3 23.94 8.42 10.12
N ALA A 4 24.49 8.76 8.95
CA ALA A 4 23.72 8.88 7.73
C ALA A 4 23.08 7.51 7.47
N GLY A 5 21.76 7.45 7.60
CA GLY A 5 21.00 6.25 7.28
C GLY A 5 20.95 6.09 5.77
N GLY A 6 21.36 4.91 5.30
CA GLY A 6 21.14 4.41 3.95
C GLY A 6 21.79 5.25 2.85
N SER A 7 23.04 4.93 2.50
CA SER A 7 23.53 5.23 1.17
C SER A 7 22.52 4.67 0.15
N GLY A 8 22.04 5.51 -0.76
CA GLY A 8 21.07 5.14 -1.79
C GLY A 8 21.70 4.25 -2.84
N GLY A 9 22.03 3.01 -2.47
CA GLY A 9 22.45 1.97 -3.41
C GLY A 9 21.37 1.74 -4.47
N GLU A 10 21.81 1.45 -5.69
CA GLU A 10 20.92 1.21 -6.82
C GLU A 10 19.98 0.05 -6.48
N SER A 11 18.69 0.34 -6.35
CA SER A 11 17.73 -0.66 -5.90
C SER A 11 17.58 -1.73 -6.98
N SER A 12 17.77 -2.99 -6.61
CA SER A 12 17.53 -4.16 -7.47
C SER A 12 16.08 -4.27 -7.99
N VAL A 13 15.18 -3.42 -7.49
CA VAL A 13 13.76 -3.40 -7.85
C VAL A 13 13.44 -2.12 -8.62
N ASP A 14 12.98 -2.28 -9.87
CA ASP A 14 12.54 -1.15 -10.70
C ASP A 14 11.25 -0.52 -10.12
N PRO A 15 11.29 0.77 -9.72
CA PRO A 15 10.11 1.48 -9.22
C PRO A 15 8.94 1.55 -10.22
N LYS A 16 9.22 1.50 -11.53
CA LYS A 16 8.17 1.50 -12.55
C LYS A 16 7.43 0.17 -12.56
N MET A 17 8.12 -0.93 -12.25
CA MET A 17 7.51 -2.25 -12.18
C MET A 17 6.57 -2.35 -10.98
N THR A 18 6.99 -1.89 -9.80
CA THR A 18 6.14 -1.87 -8.60
C THR A 18 4.93 -0.96 -8.79
N ALA A 19 5.12 0.24 -9.36
CA ALA A 19 4.03 1.15 -9.71
C ALA A 19 3.07 0.54 -10.74
N GLY A 20 3.58 -0.10 -11.79
CA GLY A 20 2.76 -0.77 -12.80
C GLY A 20 1.89 -1.87 -12.19
N ILE A 21 2.48 -2.73 -11.35
CA ILE A 21 1.75 -3.80 -10.65
C ILE A 21 0.69 -3.21 -9.71
N GLY A 22 1.03 -2.16 -8.95
CA GLY A 22 0.11 -1.52 -8.01
C GLY A 22 -1.06 -0.80 -8.68
N ILE A 23 -0.79 0.01 -9.70
CA ILE A 23 -1.80 0.80 -10.40
C ILE A 23 -2.68 -0.12 -11.26
N ILE A 24 -2.07 -0.91 -12.15
CA ILE A 24 -2.82 -1.75 -13.09
C ILE A 24 -3.49 -2.88 -12.33
N GLY A 25 -2.73 -3.63 -11.53
CA GLY A 25 -3.28 -4.76 -10.75
C GLY A 25 -4.35 -4.32 -9.76
N GLY A 26 -4.16 -3.17 -9.10
CA GLY A 26 -5.13 -2.61 -8.18
C GLY A 26 -6.41 -2.11 -8.85
N LEU A 27 -6.31 -1.29 -9.91
CA LEU A 27 -7.48 -0.78 -10.61
C LEU A 27 -8.24 -1.90 -11.33
N VAL A 28 -7.54 -2.81 -12.02
CA VAL A 28 -8.16 -3.98 -12.65
C VAL A 28 -8.88 -4.81 -11.58
N GLY A 29 -8.22 -5.11 -10.45
CA GLY A 29 -8.86 -5.84 -9.35
C GLY A 29 -10.16 -5.19 -8.87
N ILE A 30 -10.16 -3.87 -8.66
CA ILE A 30 -11.36 -3.12 -8.29
C ILE A 30 -12.45 -3.24 -9.38
N TYR A 31 -12.11 -3.03 -10.64
CA TYR A 31 -13.09 -3.04 -11.73
C TYR A 31 -13.68 -4.42 -12.03
N LEU A 32 -12.95 -5.49 -11.72
CA LEU A 32 -13.44 -6.87 -11.87
C LEU A 32 -14.39 -7.29 -10.74
N THR A 33 -14.58 -6.47 -9.68
CA THR A 33 -15.48 -6.78 -8.55
C THR A 33 -16.89 -7.24 -8.98
N PRO A 34 -17.57 -6.60 -9.97
CA PRO A 34 -18.94 -6.97 -10.33
C PRO A 34 -19.05 -8.25 -11.18
N ILE A 35 -17.96 -8.80 -11.71
CA ILE A 35 -18.00 -9.91 -12.68
C ILE A 35 -18.54 -11.20 -12.04
N SER A 36 -18.15 -11.47 -10.80
CA SER A 36 -18.57 -12.66 -10.09
C SER A 36 -18.64 -12.36 -8.59
N PRO A 37 -19.69 -12.81 -7.88
CA PRO A 37 -19.84 -12.56 -6.44
C PRO A 37 -18.73 -13.15 -5.56
N VAL A 38 -17.92 -14.08 -6.11
CA VAL A 38 -16.81 -14.73 -5.40
C VAL A 38 -15.46 -14.28 -5.98
N ILE A 39 -15.29 -14.44 -7.30
CA ILE A 39 -13.99 -14.15 -7.95
C ILE A 39 -13.72 -12.65 -8.00
N GLY A 40 -14.73 -11.81 -8.24
CA GLY A 40 -14.54 -10.36 -8.35
C GLY A 40 -13.99 -9.74 -7.06
N PRO A 41 -14.65 -9.91 -5.90
CA PRO A 41 -14.15 -9.39 -4.63
C PRO A 41 -12.78 -9.95 -4.22
N LEU A 42 -12.49 -11.20 -4.60
CA LEU A 42 -11.16 -11.79 -4.40
C LEU A 42 -10.08 -11.05 -5.20
N LEU A 43 -10.35 -10.76 -6.48
CA LEU A 43 -9.42 -10.00 -7.34
C LEU A 43 -9.24 -8.57 -6.83
N ALA A 44 -10.29 -7.94 -6.29
CA ALA A 44 -10.18 -6.63 -5.65
C ALA A 44 -9.27 -6.65 -4.43
N ALA A 45 -9.36 -7.69 -3.59
CA ALA A 45 -8.49 -7.87 -2.44
C ALA A 45 -7.04 -8.12 -2.86
N LEU A 46 -6.79 -8.95 -3.88
CA LEU A 46 -5.45 -9.17 -4.43
C LEU A 46 -4.87 -7.89 -5.05
N GLY A 47 -5.69 -7.12 -5.78
CA GLY A 47 -5.31 -5.83 -6.32
C GLY A 47 -4.94 -4.80 -5.24
N ALA A 48 -5.64 -4.82 -4.10
CA ALA A 48 -5.27 -4.00 -2.95
C ALA A 48 -3.91 -4.39 -2.35
N VAL A 49 -3.57 -5.70 -2.33
CA VAL A 49 -2.22 -6.15 -1.93
C VAL A 49 -1.15 -5.65 -2.90
N CYS A 50 -1.40 -5.69 -4.22
CA CYS A 50 -0.50 -5.10 -5.22
C CYS A 50 -0.27 -3.61 -4.96
N ALA A 51 -1.33 -2.86 -4.62
CA ALA A 51 -1.21 -1.45 -4.26
C ALA A 51 -0.42 -1.24 -2.96
N ILE A 52 -0.55 -2.13 -1.96
CA ILE A 52 0.26 -2.07 -0.74
C ILE A 52 1.74 -2.25 -1.05
N VAL A 53 2.10 -3.19 -1.92
CA VAL A 53 3.50 -3.41 -2.35
C VAL A 53 4.06 -2.17 -3.05
N TRP A 54 3.27 -1.53 -3.93
CA TRP A 54 3.65 -0.25 -4.53
C TRP A 54 3.82 0.87 -3.50
N GLY A 55 2.89 0.99 -2.55
CA GLY A 55 2.99 1.97 -1.47
C GLY A 55 4.23 1.77 -0.58
N ALA A 56 4.55 0.52 -0.25
CA ALA A 56 5.74 0.18 0.53
C ALA A 56 7.03 0.55 -0.21
N ASP A 57 7.07 0.33 -1.53
CA ASP A 57 8.18 0.77 -2.39
C ASP A 57 8.33 2.29 -2.41
N ALA A 58 7.22 3.03 -2.55
CA ALA A 58 7.22 4.49 -2.55
C ALA A 58 7.69 5.05 -1.19
N ILE A 59 7.26 4.45 -0.07
CA ILE A 59 7.75 4.82 1.26
C ILE A 59 9.25 4.55 1.36
N ALA A 60 9.73 3.37 0.97
CA ALA A 60 11.14 3.03 1.09
C ALA A 60 12.03 4.04 0.35
N ARG A 61 11.62 4.50 -0.84
CA ARG A 61 12.33 5.56 -1.58
C ARG A 61 12.37 6.90 -0.89
N VAL A 62 11.28 7.31 -0.26
CA VAL A 62 11.21 8.63 0.38
C VAL A 62 11.92 8.58 1.74
N ALA A 63 11.77 7.48 2.46
CA ALA A 63 12.24 7.29 3.80
C ALA A 63 13.72 6.92 3.91
N SER A 64 14.32 6.38 2.85
CA SER A 64 15.77 6.11 2.78
C SER A 64 16.61 7.39 2.94
N TYR A 65 16.05 8.57 2.65
CA TYR A 65 16.71 9.86 2.89
C TYR A 65 16.80 10.27 4.37
N GLY A 66 16.68 9.33 5.31
CA GLY A 66 16.88 9.57 6.74
C GLY A 66 15.71 10.30 7.41
N LEU A 67 14.47 9.90 7.11
CA LEU A 67 13.28 10.55 7.68
C LEU A 67 13.09 10.32 9.19
N GLY A 68 13.75 9.32 9.79
CA GLY A 68 13.61 9.00 11.21
C GLY A 68 12.15 8.79 11.61
N THR A 69 11.66 9.55 12.59
CA THR A 69 10.25 9.53 13.03
C THR A 69 9.25 10.08 12.00
N GLY A 70 9.73 10.67 10.90
CA GLY A 70 8.91 11.17 9.80
C GLY A 70 8.29 10.06 8.94
N VAL A 71 8.77 8.82 9.04
CA VAL A 71 8.26 7.68 8.25
C VAL A 71 6.83 7.30 8.63
N PRO A 72 6.49 7.11 9.93
CA PRO A 72 5.09 6.97 10.33
C PRO A 72 4.24 8.17 9.89
N SER A 73 4.73 9.38 10.08
CA SER A 73 3.98 10.62 9.80
C SER A 73 3.57 10.75 8.34
N ILE A 74 4.50 10.54 7.40
CA ILE A 74 4.19 10.64 5.96
C ILE A 74 3.21 9.57 5.53
N GLY A 75 3.31 8.36 6.09
CA GLY A 75 2.42 7.29 5.72
C GLY A 75 1.01 7.46 6.30
N TYR A 76 0.84 7.87 7.56
CA TYR A 76 -0.49 8.09 8.16
C TYR A 76 -1.22 9.23 7.45
N MET A 77 -0.50 10.31 7.16
CA MET A 77 -1.03 11.43 6.40
C MET A 77 -1.41 11.01 4.97
N SER A 78 -0.54 10.29 4.27
CA SER A 78 -0.82 9.85 2.91
C SER A 78 -1.98 8.87 2.85
N LEU A 79 -2.14 8.02 3.87
CA LEU A 79 -3.29 7.13 3.92
C LEU A 79 -4.59 7.87 4.24
N ALA A 80 -4.56 8.90 5.10
CA ALA A 80 -5.72 9.75 5.34
C ALA A 80 -6.18 10.43 4.04
N VAL A 81 -5.23 10.95 3.25
CA VAL A 81 -5.48 11.51 1.92
C VAL A 81 -5.98 10.43 0.94
N GLY A 82 -5.47 9.21 1.04
CA GLY A 82 -5.98 8.02 0.34
C GLY A 82 -7.46 7.78 0.59
N VAL A 83 -7.87 7.72 1.86
CA VAL A 83 -9.26 7.52 2.29
C VAL A 83 -10.15 8.68 1.84
N ILE A 84 -9.73 9.93 2.05
CA ILE A 84 -10.49 11.11 1.65
C ILE A 84 -10.67 11.15 0.14
N GLY A 85 -9.58 10.93 -0.62
CA GLY A 85 -9.62 10.88 -2.08
C GLY A 85 -10.54 9.77 -2.59
N ALA A 86 -10.42 8.56 -2.04
CA ALA A 86 -11.28 7.43 -2.37
C ALA A 86 -12.78 7.74 -2.19
N LEU A 87 -13.17 8.25 -1.01
CA LEU A 87 -14.57 8.58 -0.72
C LEU A 87 -15.07 9.77 -1.56
N ALA A 88 -14.24 10.79 -1.76
CA ALA A 88 -14.57 11.93 -2.60
C ALA A 88 -14.76 11.52 -4.07
N GLY A 89 -13.93 10.61 -4.60
CA GLY A 89 -14.08 10.07 -5.94
C GLY A 89 -15.34 9.23 -6.11
N LEU A 90 -15.66 8.40 -5.11
CA LEU A 90 -16.91 7.64 -5.08
C LEU A 90 -18.15 8.56 -5.06
N ALA A 91 -18.11 9.64 -4.29
CA ALA A 91 -19.17 10.65 -4.28
C ALA A 91 -19.24 11.43 -5.60
N GLY A 92 -18.10 11.85 -6.15
CA GLY A 92 -18.02 12.57 -7.43
C GLY A 92 -18.56 11.76 -8.61
N GLY A 93 -18.33 10.45 -8.62
CA GLY A 93 -18.90 9.54 -9.63
C GLY A 93 -20.43 9.48 -9.62
N ILE A 94 -21.07 9.72 -8.47
CA ILE A 94 -22.54 9.84 -8.38
C ILE A 94 -22.99 11.21 -8.87
N MET A 95 -22.28 12.28 -8.50
CA MET A 95 -22.64 13.65 -8.86
C MET A 95 -22.58 13.92 -10.36
N LEU A 96 -21.70 13.22 -11.09
CA LEU A 96 -21.59 13.31 -12.55
C LEU A 96 -22.72 12.54 -13.28
N GLY A 97 -23.49 11.72 -12.57
CA GLY A 97 -24.60 10.92 -13.10
C GLY A 97 -24.35 9.41 -12.99
N SER A 98 -25.41 8.61 -12.85
CA SER A 98 -25.34 7.16 -12.62
C SER A 98 -24.58 6.38 -13.72
N ALA A 99 -24.55 6.91 -14.95
CA ALA A 99 -23.79 6.35 -16.07
C ALA A 99 -22.26 6.41 -15.87
N TYR A 100 -21.77 7.34 -15.03
CA TYR A 100 -20.34 7.56 -14.79
C TYR A 100 -19.81 6.90 -13.52
N THR A 101 -20.61 6.02 -12.91
CA THR A 101 -20.20 5.24 -11.72
C THR A 101 -18.96 4.37 -11.97
N ILE A 102 -18.69 4.01 -13.23
CA ILE A 102 -17.45 3.34 -13.63
C ILE A 102 -16.20 4.22 -13.47
N LEU A 103 -16.32 5.55 -13.51
CA LEU A 103 -15.18 6.44 -13.32
C LEU A 103 -14.85 6.66 -11.84
N ALA A 104 -15.72 6.23 -10.93
CA ALA A 104 -15.64 6.58 -9.51
C ALA A 104 -14.34 6.11 -8.83
N PRO A 105 -13.85 4.86 -9.02
CA PRO A 105 -12.56 4.45 -8.46
C PRO A 105 -11.37 5.26 -9.01
N LEU A 106 -11.36 5.49 -10.34
CA LEU A 106 -10.30 6.27 -10.99
C LEU A 106 -10.27 7.72 -10.50
N LEU A 107 -11.44 8.36 -10.38
CA LEU A 107 -11.56 9.70 -9.81
C LEU A 107 -11.00 9.75 -8.39
N GLY A 108 -11.25 8.72 -7.59
CA GLY A 108 -10.74 8.65 -6.21
C GLY A 108 -9.21 8.62 -6.16
N VAL A 109 -8.59 7.85 -7.05
CA VAL A 109 -7.13 7.80 -7.18
C VAL A 109 -6.57 9.14 -7.67
N VAL A 110 -7.17 9.74 -8.71
CA VAL A 110 -6.72 11.03 -9.26
C VAL A 110 -6.79 12.13 -8.21
N ILE A 111 -7.91 12.24 -7.48
CA ILE A 111 -8.06 13.22 -6.39
C ILE A 111 -6.99 12.97 -5.31
N SER A 112 -6.77 11.72 -4.91
CA SER A 112 -5.78 11.40 -3.89
C SER A 112 -4.36 11.78 -4.30
N VAL A 113 -3.96 11.45 -5.54
CA VAL A 113 -2.64 11.78 -6.11
C VAL A 113 -2.44 13.31 -6.17
N ILE A 114 -3.46 14.06 -6.60
CA ILE A 114 -3.39 15.53 -6.64
C ILE A 114 -3.21 16.10 -5.23
N LEU A 115 -4.01 15.65 -4.26
CA LEU A 115 -3.92 16.10 -2.87
C LEU A 115 -2.56 15.75 -2.24
N GLY A 116 -2.05 14.55 -2.51
CA GLY A 116 -0.71 14.14 -2.10
C GLY A 116 0.37 15.04 -2.67
N GLY A 117 0.26 15.41 -3.95
CA GLY A 117 1.16 16.36 -4.60
C GLY A 117 1.14 17.74 -3.96
N VAL A 118 -0.05 18.28 -3.65
CA VAL A 118 -0.20 19.58 -2.96
C VAL A 118 0.49 19.55 -1.61
N ILE A 119 0.24 18.51 -0.80
CA ILE A 119 0.84 18.37 0.53
C ILE A 119 2.36 18.24 0.44
N ALA A 120 2.87 17.46 -0.52
CA ALA A 120 4.31 17.30 -0.71
C ALA A 120 4.98 18.58 -1.20
N LEU A 121 4.30 19.39 -2.02
CA LEU A 121 4.79 20.70 -2.44
C LEU A 121 4.86 21.67 -1.25
N ILE A 122 3.88 21.64 -0.36
CA ILE A 122 3.90 22.40 0.91
C ILE A 122 5.09 21.94 1.76
N ALA A 123 5.27 20.64 1.96
CA ALA A 123 6.39 20.09 2.73
C ALA A 123 7.75 20.47 2.13
N LYS A 124 7.89 20.44 0.81
CA LYS A 124 9.13 20.80 0.11
C LYS A 124 9.42 22.30 0.15
N LYS A 125 8.43 23.15 -0.14
CA LYS A 125 8.63 24.60 -0.33
C LYS A 125 8.46 25.42 0.94
N ILE A 126 7.53 25.05 1.82
CA ILE A 126 7.18 25.83 3.02
C ILE A 126 7.93 25.28 4.24
N VAL A 127 7.89 23.95 4.46
CA VAL A 127 8.62 23.33 5.58
C VAL A 127 10.12 23.22 5.29
N GLY A 128 10.52 23.22 4.02
CA GLY A 128 11.92 23.22 3.61
C GLY A 128 12.55 21.82 3.60
N MET A 129 11.75 20.76 3.46
CA MET A 129 12.26 19.39 3.37
C MET A 129 13.06 19.19 2.06
N LYS A 130 14.34 18.83 2.18
CA LYS A 130 15.27 18.66 1.05
C LYS A 130 15.35 17.22 0.54
N ILE A 131 14.19 16.59 0.32
CA ILE A 131 14.13 15.22 -0.22
C ILE A 131 13.83 15.30 -1.73
N PRO A 132 14.72 14.78 -2.61
CA PRO A 132 14.57 14.90 -4.06
C PRO A 132 13.26 14.31 -4.58
N VAL A 133 12.91 13.12 -4.10
CA VAL A 133 11.76 12.31 -4.53
C VAL A 133 10.51 12.53 -3.69
N LEU A 134 10.46 13.56 -2.84
CA LEU A 134 9.33 13.78 -1.92
C LEU A 134 7.99 13.90 -2.64
N VAL A 135 7.95 14.74 -3.67
CA VAL A 135 6.69 15.03 -4.39
C VAL A 135 6.18 13.79 -5.09
N THR A 136 7.02 13.14 -5.90
CA THR A 136 6.65 11.93 -6.62
C THR A 136 6.32 10.79 -5.66
N GLY A 137 7.12 10.57 -4.63
CA GLY A 137 6.90 9.50 -3.65
C GLY A 137 5.63 9.69 -2.83
N THR A 138 5.27 10.90 -2.40
CA THR A 138 3.99 11.15 -1.72
C THR A 138 2.80 11.01 -2.66
N MET A 139 2.93 11.43 -3.93
CA MET A 139 1.88 11.22 -4.95
C MET A 139 1.65 9.72 -5.19
N GLU A 140 2.71 8.93 -5.34
CA GLU A 140 2.62 7.48 -5.49
C GLU A 140 2.03 6.82 -4.24
N LEU A 141 2.45 7.23 -3.05
CA LEU A 141 1.97 6.69 -1.79
C LEU A 141 0.48 6.97 -1.54
N THR A 142 0.02 8.19 -1.82
CA THR A 142 -1.40 8.55 -1.73
C THR A 142 -2.25 7.79 -2.75
N GLY A 143 -1.75 7.62 -3.98
CA GLY A 143 -2.38 6.76 -4.99
C GLY A 143 -2.49 5.31 -4.53
N ALA A 144 -1.41 4.72 -4.03
CA ALA A 144 -1.37 3.37 -3.47
C ALA A 144 -2.34 3.21 -2.29
N ALA A 145 -2.40 4.22 -1.42
CA ALA A 145 -3.33 4.27 -0.31
C ALA A 145 -4.79 4.27 -0.78
N ALA A 146 -5.13 5.12 -1.76
CA ALA A 146 -6.48 5.17 -2.32
C ALA A 146 -6.89 3.83 -2.94
N ILE A 147 -6.01 3.23 -3.75
CA ILE A 147 -6.29 1.94 -4.40
C ILE A 147 -6.44 0.81 -3.36
N SER A 148 -5.55 0.73 -2.37
CA SER A 148 -5.63 -0.31 -1.33
C SER A 148 -6.90 -0.19 -0.48
N VAL A 149 -7.29 1.03 -0.10
CA VAL A 149 -8.54 1.27 0.64
C VAL A 149 -9.76 0.93 -0.23
N LEU A 150 -9.79 1.37 -1.49
CA LEU A 150 -10.89 1.07 -2.42
C LEU A 150 -11.00 -0.43 -2.71
N GLY A 151 -9.89 -1.12 -2.96
CA GLY A 151 -9.87 -2.55 -3.26
C GLY A 151 -10.35 -3.40 -2.08
N PHE A 152 -9.89 -3.11 -0.86
CA PHE A 152 -10.42 -3.79 0.33
C PHE A 152 -11.86 -3.40 0.65
N SER A 153 -12.26 -2.15 0.42
CA SER A 153 -13.65 -1.73 0.58
C SER A 153 -14.57 -2.46 -0.40
N ALA A 154 -14.15 -2.60 -1.66
CA ALA A 154 -14.86 -3.32 -2.70
C ALA A 154 -14.93 -4.83 -2.39
N ALA A 155 -13.87 -5.39 -1.82
CA ALA A 155 -13.83 -6.79 -1.38
C ALA A 155 -14.85 -7.09 -0.26
N ILE A 156 -14.97 -6.18 0.73
CA ILE A 156 -15.93 -6.29 1.84
C ILE A 156 -17.36 -6.07 1.35
N ALA A 157 -17.58 -5.06 0.51
CA ALA A 157 -18.91 -4.69 0.03
C ALA A 157 -19.41 -5.60 -1.11
N GLY A 158 -18.52 -6.35 -1.76
CA GLY A 158 -18.84 -7.12 -2.97
C GLY A 158 -19.12 -6.24 -4.20
N SER A 159 -18.83 -4.93 -4.12
CA SER A 159 -19.09 -3.94 -5.16
C SER A 159 -18.20 -2.72 -4.93
N TYR A 160 -17.75 -2.07 -6.01
CA TYR A 160 -17.05 -0.78 -5.93
C TYR A 160 -18.00 0.43 -5.93
N ALA A 161 -19.32 0.21 -5.98
CA ALA A 161 -20.28 1.30 -5.92
C ALA A 161 -20.33 1.93 -4.52
N MET A 162 -20.63 3.22 -4.46
CA MET A 162 -20.61 3.98 -3.21
C MET A 162 -21.64 3.47 -2.19
N ALA A 163 -22.88 3.15 -2.59
CA ALA A 163 -23.92 2.76 -1.63
C ALA A 163 -23.59 1.45 -0.87
N PRO A 164 -23.13 0.36 -1.53
CA PRO A 164 -22.62 -0.82 -0.83
C PRO A 164 -21.42 -0.52 0.08
N ILE A 165 -20.45 0.29 -0.39
CA ILE A 165 -19.27 0.66 0.40
C ILE A 165 -19.67 1.46 1.64
N LEU A 166 -20.57 2.44 1.50
CA LEU A 166 -21.09 3.21 2.63
C LEU A 166 -21.72 2.29 3.69
N LYS A 167 -22.59 1.38 3.26
CA LYS A 167 -23.31 0.48 4.16
C LYS A 167 -22.39 -0.51 4.86
N SER A 168 -21.47 -1.13 4.14
CA SER A 168 -20.68 -2.26 4.64
C SER A 168 -19.33 -1.86 5.24
N VAL A 169 -18.80 -0.69 4.89
CA VAL A 169 -17.44 -0.27 5.28
C VAL A 169 -17.45 1.02 6.10
N VAL A 170 -18.20 2.04 5.68
CA VAL A 170 -18.18 3.35 6.37
C VAL A 170 -19.05 3.33 7.61
N VAL A 171 -20.32 2.93 7.50
CA VAL A 171 -21.28 2.92 8.61
C VAL A 171 -20.89 1.91 9.69
N THR A 172 -20.27 0.79 9.31
CA THR A 172 -19.75 -0.23 10.25
C THR A 172 -18.49 0.21 11.00
N GLY A 173 -17.88 1.34 10.62
CA GLY A 173 -16.62 1.80 11.19
C GLY A 173 -15.38 1.09 10.64
N PHE A 174 -15.54 0.11 9.74
CA PHE A 174 -14.41 -0.60 9.13
C PHE A 174 -13.49 0.31 8.33
N ILE A 175 -13.96 1.46 7.87
CA ILE A 175 -13.10 2.46 7.24
C ILE A 175 -11.95 2.93 8.16
N GLY A 176 -12.20 3.06 9.47
CA GLY A 176 -11.17 3.38 10.45
C GLY A 176 -10.19 2.23 10.67
N LEU A 177 -10.68 0.99 10.63
CA LEU A 177 -9.83 -0.19 10.66
C LEU A 177 -8.97 -0.31 9.41
N LEU A 178 -9.54 -0.11 8.21
CA LEU A 178 -8.79 -0.08 6.95
C LEU A 178 -7.74 1.04 6.93
N PHE A 179 -8.03 2.19 7.56
CA PHE A 179 -7.05 3.25 7.74
C PHE A 179 -5.84 2.79 8.56
N ILE A 180 -6.03 2.12 9.69
CA ILE A 180 -4.91 1.63 10.50
C ILE A 180 -4.21 0.45 9.79
N LEU A 181 -4.99 -0.48 9.27
CA LEU A 181 -4.51 -1.71 8.64
C LEU A 181 -3.63 -1.42 7.42
N ASN A 182 -4.09 -0.57 6.49
CA ASN A 182 -3.33 -0.26 5.27
C ASN A 182 -2.12 0.61 5.58
N THR A 183 -2.23 1.49 6.59
CA THR A 183 -1.10 2.28 7.09
C THR A 183 0.01 1.35 7.55
N MET A 184 -0.31 0.40 8.44
CA MET A 184 0.66 -0.56 8.94
C MET A 184 1.18 -1.45 7.81
N ALA A 185 0.31 -1.90 6.91
CA ALA A 185 0.71 -2.77 5.81
C ALA A 185 1.73 -2.11 4.87
N ILE A 186 1.61 -0.80 4.63
CA ILE A 186 2.50 -0.03 3.75
C ILE A 186 3.77 0.45 4.48
N GLN A 187 3.67 0.89 5.74
CA GLN A 187 4.81 1.51 6.46
C GLN A 187 5.68 0.52 7.22
N HIS A 188 5.06 -0.48 7.84
CA HIS A 188 5.77 -1.45 8.67
C HIS A 188 6.90 -2.16 7.92
N PRO A 189 6.77 -2.52 6.62
CA PRO A 189 7.84 -3.19 5.90
C PRO A 189 9.16 -2.43 5.92
N PHE A 190 9.13 -1.13 5.61
CA PHE A 190 10.34 -0.31 5.67
C PHE A 190 10.80 -0.14 7.12
N ASN A 191 9.89 0.21 8.04
CA ASN A 191 10.25 0.46 9.44
C ASN A 191 10.87 -0.76 10.14
N ALA A 192 10.43 -1.98 9.79
CA ALA A 192 10.97 -3.22 10.33
C ALA A 192 12.28 -3.66 9.64
N CYS A 193 12.53 -3.20 8.42
CA CYS A 193 13.77 -3.47 7.68
C CYS A 193 14.81 -2.36 7.80
N LEU A 194 14.48 -1.27 8.51
CA LEU A 194 15.36 -0.13 8.77
C LEU A 194 16.64 -0.59 9.48
N GLY A 195 17.77 -0.30 8.84
CA GLY A 195 19.09 -0.55 9.39
C GLY A 195 20.15 -0.41 8.31
N PRO A 196 21.45 -0.54 8.66
CA PRO A 196 22.53 -0.39 7.70
C PRO A 196 22.67 -1.56 6.70
N GLN A 197 21.64 -2.42 6.59
CA GLN A 197 21.51 -3.52 5.63
C GLN A 197 20.10 -3.56 5.07
N GLU A 198 19.44 -2.40 4.94
CA GLU A 198 18.14 -2.33 4.29
C GLU A 198 18.28 -2.84 2.85
N ASP A 199 17.60 -3.94 2.55
CA ASP A 199 17.46 -4.46 1.20
C ASP A 199 16.01 -4.28 0.76
N ARG A 200 15.84 -3.56 -0.35
CA ARG A 200 14.53 -3.30 -0.95
C ARG A 200 13.77 -4.59 -1.24
N ALA A 201 14.44 -5.65 -1.69
CA ALA A 201 13.79 -6.91 -2.02
C ALA A 201 13.25 -7.59 -0.74
N ARG A 202 14.02 -7.59 0.35
CA ARG A 202 13.55 -8.02 1.68
C ARG A 202 12.37 -7.17 2.18
N THR A 203 12.45 -5.85 2.03
CA THR A 203 11.37 -4.93 2.40
C THR A 203 10.08 -5.25 1.64
N LEU A 204 10.13 -5.51 0.33
CA LEU A 204 8.94 -5.85 -0.45
C LEU A 204 8.40 -7.26 -0.17
N LYS A 205 9.24 -8.22 0.20
CA LYS A 205 8.78 -9.53 0.71
C LYS A 205 7.96 -9.35 1.99
N LEU A 206 8.41 -8.48 2.90
CA LEU A 206 7.65 -8.13 4.10
C LEU A 206 6.35 -7.37 3.77
N ALA A 207 6.36 -6.48 2.77
CA ALA A 207 5.16 -5.81 2.28
C ALA A 207 4.11 -6.78 1.73
N GLY A 208 4.55 -7.82 1.02
CA GLY A 208 3.68 -8.94 0.63
C GLY A 208 3.05 -9.61 1.85
N SER A 209 3.85 -9.94 2.85
CA SER A 209 3.38 -10.56 4.10
C SER A 209 2.34 -9.69 4.83
N THR A 210 2.64 -8.41 5.06
CA THR A 210 1.69 -7.50 5.73
C THR A 210 0.42 -7.26 4.90
N GLY A 211 0.54 -7.17 3.58
CA GLY A 211 -0.59 -7.05 2.67
C GLY A 211 -1.51 -8.27 2.67
N PHE A 212 -0.95 -9.49 2.66
CA PHE A 212 -1.75 -10.72 2.72
C PHE A 212 -2.34 -10.98 4.11
N MET A 213 -1.67 -10.54 5.18
CA MET A 213 -2.26 -10.51 6.51
C MET A 213 -3.46 -9.55 6.56
N ALA A 214 -3.33 -8.35 5.98
CA ALA A 214 -4.43 -7.41 5.85
C ALA A 214 -5.59 -8.00 5.04
N MET A 215 -5.30 -8.66 3.91
CA MET A 215 -6.28 -9.38 3.09
C MET A 215 -7.03 -10.45 3.89
N THR A 216 -6.34 -11.18 4.76
CA THR A 216 -6.97 -12.20 5.63
C THR A 216 -8.03 -11.56 6.53
N ILE A 217 -7.67 -10.46 7.19
CA ILE A 217 -8.58 -9.71 8.07
C ILE A 217 -9.75 -9.16 7.25
N VAL A 218 -9.49 -8.59 6.08
CA VAL A 218 -10.52 -8.07 5.15
C VAL A 218 -11.51 -9.17 4.74
N GLY A 219 -11.03 -10.39 4.50
CA GLY A 219 -11.90 -11.55 4.28
C GLY A 219 -12.85 -11.80 5.43
N LEU A 220 -12.35 -11.76 6.67
CA LEU A 220 -13.19 -11.92 7.87
C LEU A 220 -14.18 -10.75 8.06
N LEU A 221 -13.77 -9.52 7.75
CA LEU A 221 -14.67 -8.35 7.79
C LEU A 221 -15.79 -8.43 6.74
N GLY A 222 -15.57 -9.16 5.64
CA GLY A 222 -16.59 -9.43 4.64
C GLY A 222 -17.68 -10.41 5.08
N MET A 223 -17.59 -10.99 6.29
CA MET A 223 -18.56 -11.96 6.78
C MET A 223 -19.95 -11.32 6.91
N GLY A 224 -20.93 -11.87 6.19
CA GLY A 224 -22.29 -11.35 6.15
C GLY A 224 -22.53 -10.25 5.09
N THR A 225 -21.49 -9.71 4.44
CA THR A 225 -21.63 -8.71 3.37
C THR A 225 -21.16 -9.22 2.00
N SER A 226 -20.06 -9.97 1.95
CA SER A 226 -19.46 -10.49 0.73
C SER A 226 -19.58 -12.01 0.68
N LYS A 227 -19.98 -12.57 -0.48
CA LYS A 227 -20.00 -14.04 -0.68
C LYS A 227 -18.58 -14.64 -0.76
N ALA A 228 -17.57 -13.79 -1.00
CA ALA A 228 -16.17 -14.18 -1.13
C ALA A 228 -15.39 -14.18 0.20
N TRP A 229 -16.03 -13.83 1.32
CA TRP A 229 -15.37 -13.60 2.61
C TRP A 229 -14.39 -14.72 3.00
N TRP A 230 -14.82 -15.98 2.86
CA TRP A 230 -14.06 -17.16 3.25
C TRP A 230 -12.87 -17.42 2.32
N VAL A 231 -13.07 -17.27 1.00
CA VAL A 231 -11.99 -17.49 0.02
C VAL A 231 -10.92 -16.41 0.13
N ILE A 232 -11.32 -15.16 0.37
CA ILE A 232 -10.39 -14.05 0.63
C ILE A 232 -9.58 -14.33 1.90
N ALA A 233 -10.24 -14.76 2.98
CA ALA A 233 -9.56 -15.06 4.23
C ALA A 233 -8.55 -16.22 4.09
N ILE A 234 -8.95 -17.32 3.45
CA ILE A 234 -8.10 -18.50 3.27
C ILE A 234 -6.91 -18.20 2.36
N ILE A 235 -7.16 -17.57 1.19
CA ILE A 235 -6.07 -17.23 0.26
C ILE A 235 -5.12 -16.21 0.89
N GLY A 236 -5.66 -15.21 1.60
CA GLY A 236 -4.86 -14.27 2.37
C GLY A 236 -3.95 -14.97 3.38
N ALA A 237 -4.48 -15.92 4.15
CA ALA A 237 -3.72 -16.62 5.18
C ALA A 237 -2.61 -17.51 4.59
N LEU A 238 -2.91 -18.23 3.51
CA LEU A 238 -1.93 -19.07 2.80
C LEU A 238 -0.82 -18.23 2.18
N ALA A 239 -1.18 -17.14 1.48
CA ALA A 239 -0.23 -16.24 0.85
C ALA A 239 0.61 -15.48 1.88
N TRP A 240 0.03 -15.12 3.04
CA TRP A 240 0.75 -14.57 4.17
C TRP A 240 1.83 -15.54 4.67
N PHE A 241 1.49 -16.82 4.88
CA PHE A 241 2.47 -17.81 5.32
C PHE A 241 3.64 -17.97 4.32
N ILE A 242 3.33 -18.01 3.02
CA ILE A 242 4.35 -18.12 1.96
C ILE A 242 5.27 -16.90 1.96
N THR A 243 4.70 -15.69 1.91
CA THR A 243 5.47 -14.45 1.85
C THR A 243 6.25 -14.18 3.13
N PHE A 244 5.73 -14.55 4.30
CA PHE A 244 6.45 -14.47 5.56
C PHE A 244 7.66 -15.41 5.59
N ARG A 245 7.53 -16.63 5.07
CA ARG A 245 8.66 -17.56 4.92
C ARG A 245 9.73 -17.00 3.98
N MET A 246 9.34 -16.36 2.87
CA MET A 246 10.27 -15.70 1.96
C MET A 246 11.02 -14.55 2.64
N PHE A 247 10.32 -13.75 3.45
CA PHE A 247 10.95 -12.70 4.26
C PHE A 247 11.94 -13.28 5.27
N LEU A 248 11.54 -14.30 6.04
CA LEU A 248 12.43 -14.94 7.03
C LEU A 248 13.67 -15.54 6.38
N GLN A 249 13.55 -16.13 5.19
CA GLN A 249 14.69 -16.68 4.48
C GLN A 249 15.66 -15.57 4.06
N ALA A 250 15.16 -14.50 3.45
CA ALA A 250 15.98 -13.34 3.08
C ALA A 250 16.72 -12.75 4.30
N SER A 251 16.01 -12.58 5.43
CA SER A 251 16.62 -12.08 6.67
C SER A 251 17.73 -13.01 7.21
N LYS A 252 17.60 -14.32 7.04
CA LYS A 252 18.63 -15.29 7.45
C LYS A 252 19.84 -15.25 6.53
N ASP A 253 19.62 -15.16 5.23
CA ASP A 253 20.69 -15.10 4.23
C ASP A 253 21.53 -13.83 4.44
N ASP A 254 20.88 -12.70 4.68
CA ASP A 254 21.54 -11.44 4.99
C ASP A 254 22.32 -11.54 6.32
N ALA A 255 21.72 -12.07 7.38
CA ALA A 255 22.41 -12.26 8.66
C ALA A 255 23.62 -13.21 8.57
N ALA A 256 23.52 -14.26 7.76
CA ALA A 256 24.62 -15.20 7.52
C ALA A 256 25.81 -14.50 6.82
N SER A 257 25.55 -13.59 5.87
CA SER A 257 26.62 -12.85 5.18
C SER A 257 27.51 -12.04 6.14
N VAL A 258 26.92 -11.51 7.21
CA VAL A 258 27.61 -10.71 8.25
C VAL A 258 28.38 -11.60 9.22
N ALA A 259 27.77 -12.70 9.64
CA ALA A 259 28.39 -13.63 10.58
C ALA A 259 29.69 -14.25 10.03
N TRP A 260 29.76 -14.44 8.71
CA TRP A 260 30.92 -15.04 8.04
C TRP A 260 32.02 -14.04 7.68
N SER A 261 31.68 -12.78 7.46
CA SER A 261 32.66 -11.76 7.06
C SER A 261 33.23 -10.97 8.25
N GLY A 262 32.52 -10.90 9.39
CA GLY A 262 32.90 -10.10 10.55
C GLY A 262 32.97 -8.59 10.28
N MET A 263 32.66 -8.19 9.05
CA MET A 263 32.64 -6.83 8.54
C MET A 263 31.22 -6.55 8.07
N TRP A 264 30.81 -5.29 8.14
CA TRP A 264 29.60 -4.89 7.46
C TRP A 264 29.75 -5.17 5.95
N PRO A 265 28.71 -5.66 5.23
CA PRO A 265 28.77 -5.74 3.77
C PRO A 265 29.22 -4.39 3.24
N LYS A 266 30.26 -4.38 2.41
CA LYS A 266 30.81 -3.14 1.86
C LYS A 266 29.73 -2.49 0.99
N GLU A 267 29.41 -1.23 1.27
CA GLU A 267 28.39 -0.44 0.53
C GLU A 267 28.76 -0.17 -0.94
N GLU A 268 29.91 -0.67 -1.41
CA GLU A 268 30.47 -0.38 -2.74
C GLU A 268 30.93 -1.68 -3.42
N GLU A 269 29.99 -2.43 -3.99
CA GLU A 269 30.18 -3.38 -5.08
C GLU A 269 28.81 -3.98 -5.40
N HIS A 270 27.94 -3.25 -6.12
CA HIS A 270 26.94 -3.74 -7.08
C HIS A 270 26.18 -2.57 -7.69
#